data_AF-A0A961TYI3-F1
#
_entry.id   AF-A0A961TYI3-F1
#
_cell.length_a   1.000
_cell.length_b   1.000
_cell.length_c   1.000
_cell.angle_alpha   90.00
_cell.angle_beta   90.00
_cell.angle_gamma   90.00
#
_symmetry.space_group_name_H-M   'P 1'
#
loop_
_entity.id
_entity.type
_entity.pdbx_description
1 polymer ?
#
loop_
_entity_poly.entity_id
_entity_poly.type
_entity_poly.pdbx_seq_one_letter_code
_entity_poly.pdbx_strand_id
1 'polypeptide(L)'
;MPRSNGTERTHQGGEIFAAPIVLGGNAKMRTTVRNLLIAGAMLAAAPAMADGQKVILDTDFSTMGDDGQVLIMAAQLHAEKKIDLLGITTVTGNNWLKQETAEALRAVERLGIADDVGVYAGANFPLVHDPKSFESERSLFGFGESWQTALHRPQPTEDNLEAPFD
;
A
#
# COMPACT_ATOMS: atom_id res chain seq x y z
N MET A 1 72.73 6.12 -22.22
CA MET A 1 72.96 7.39 -21.48
C MET A 1 71.93 8.41 -21.95
N PRO A 2 71.47 9.38 -21.12
CA PRO A 2 71.62 9.61 -19.66
C PRO A 2 70.24 9.53 -18.90
N ARG A 3 70.08 9.22 -17.60
CA ARG A 3 70.37 9.93 -16.30
C ARG A 3 69.78 11.35 -16.25
N SER A 4 68.99 11.81 -15.26
CA SER A 4 69.12 11.83 -13.78
C SER A 4 67.75 12.09 -13.09
N ASN A 5 67.35 11.37 -12.03
CA ASN A 5 67.57 11.56 -10.57
C ASN A 5 66.73 12.65 -9.87
N GLY A 6 65.94 12.27 -8.85
CA GLY A 6 65.17 13.18 -7.99
C GLY A 6 64.35 12.53 -6.86
N THR A 7 65.00 11.72 -6.01
CA THR A 7 64.73 11.46 -4.56
C THR A 7 63.30 11.13 -4.05
N GLU A 8 63.14 9.88 -3.60
CA GLU A 8 62.13 9.38 -2.67
C GLU A 8 62.21 10.07 -1.28
N ARG A 9 61.03 10.34 -0.69
CA ARG A 9 60.83 10.29 0.77
C ARG A 9 59.50 9.60 1.06
N THR A 10 59.62 8.34 1.49
CA THR A 10 58.55 7.58 2.13
C THR A 10 58.27 8.20 3.50
N HIS A 11 57.13 8.89 3.64
CA HIS A 11 56.65 9.30 4.95
C HIS A 11 55.97 8.11 5.62
N GLN A 12 56.62 7.59 6.66
CA GLN A 12 55.95 6.79 7.68
C GLN A 12 54.87 7.66 8.34
N GLY A 13 53.59 7.33 8.09
CA GLY A 13 52.45 7.88 8.83
C GLY A 13 52.16 6.96 10.01
N GLY A 14 52.43 7.45 11.21
CA GLY A 14 52.30 6.71 12.46
C GLY A 14 50.87 6.27 12.77
N GLU A 15 50.77 5.10 13.39
CA GLU A 15 49.55 4.63 14.02
C GLU A 15 49.08 5.64 15.08
N ILE A 16 47.88 6.18 14.88
CA ILE A 16 47.20 6.97 15.89
C ILE A 16 46.67 6.01 16.96
N PHE A 17 47.50 5.76 17.98
CA PHE A 17 47.03 5.20 19.25
C PHE A 17 45.97 6.14 19.82
N ALA A 18 44.69 5.73 19.75
CA ALA A 18 43.60 6.41 20.43
C ALA A 18 43.79 6.25 21.95
N ALA A 19 44.31 7.29 22.59
CA ALA A 19 44.36 7.35 24.05
C ALA A 19 42.92 7.37 24.60
N PRO A 20 42.58 6.57 25.62
CA PRO A 20 41.26 6.64 26.23
C PRO A 20 41.11 8.00 26.91
N ILE A 21 40.01 8.70 26.59
CA ILE A 21 39.62 9.93 27.28
C ILE A 21 39.28 9.55 28.73
N VAL A 22 40.22 9.78 29.64
CA VAL A 22 39.99 9.65 31.08
C VAL A 22 39.23 10.89 31.53
N LEU A 23 37.89 10.75 31.63
CA LEU A 23 37.03 11.76 32.25
C LEU A 23 37.36 11.86 33.75
N GLY A 24 38.19 12.85 34.09
CA GLY A 24 38.50 13.23 35.47
C GLY A 24 37.26 13.80 36.16
N GLY A 25 36.66 12.99 37.03
CA GLY A 25 35.49 13.37 37.81
C GLY A 25 35.16 12.36 38.90
N ASN A 26 34.74 12.84 40.06
CA ASN A 26 34.38 12.01 41.22
C ASN A 26 33.36 10.92 40.83
N ALA A 27 33.44 9.74 41.44
CA ALA A 27 32.66 8.56 41.07
C ALA A 27 31.15 8.83 40.90
N LYS A 28 30.57 9.73 41.71
CA LYS A 28 29.17 10.20 41.56
C LYS A 28 28.90 10.87 40.20
N MET A 29 29.78 11.77 39.74
CA MET A 29 29.62 12.49 38.47
C MET A 29 29.74 11.55 37.26
N ARG A 30 30.61 10.53 37.35
CA ARG A 30 30.71 9.48 36.33
C ARG A 30 29.45 8.62 36.26
N THR A 31 28.84 8.31 37.41
CA THR A 31 27.56 7.59 37.46
C THR A 31 26.40 8.46 36.97
N THR A 32 26.36 9.75 37.30
CA THR A 32 25.33 10.68 36.82
C THR A 32 25.41 10.89 35.31
N VAL A 33 26.60 11.11 34.75
CA VAL A 33 26.79 11.26 33.29
C VAL A 33 26.47 9.96 32.56
N ARG A 34 26.84 8.79 33.12
CA ARG A 34 26.48 7.49 32.56
C ARG A 34 24.97 7.25 32.57
N ASN A 35 24.29 7.61 33.66
CA ASN A 35 22.84 7.46 33.76
C ASN A 35 22.10 8.45 32.83
N LEU A 36 22.62 9.66 32.63
CA LEU A 36 22.09 10.60 31.63
C LEU A 36 22.29 10.09 30.19
N LEU A 37 23.45 9.50 29.89
CA LEU A 37 23.71 8.93 28.56
C LEU A 37 22.84 7.71 28.25
N ILE A 38 22.56 6.86 29.25
CA ILE A 38 21.64 5.72 29.10
C ILE A 38 20.19 6.20 28.93
N ALA A 39 19.76 7.21 29.71
CA ALA A 39 18.43 7.81 29.56
C ALA A 39 18.23 8.50 28.20
N GLY A 40 19.29 9.16 27.68
CA GLY A 40 19.27 9.77 26.35
C GLY A 40 19.26 8.75 25.21
N ALA A 41 19.95 7.61 25.37
CA ALA A 41 19.95 6.53 24.38
C ALA A 41 18.60 5.81 24.29
N MET A 42 17.84 5.70 25.39
CA MET A 42 16.49 5.13 25.35
C MET A 42 15.45 6.06 24.72
N LEU A 43 15.69 7.37 24.65
CA LEU A 43 14.79 8.32 23.99
C LEU A 43 14.98 8.37 22.46
N ALA A 44 16.11 7.86 21.94
CA ALA A 44 16.43 7.86 20.52
C ALA A 44 16.00 6.60 19.76
N ALA A 45 15.59 5.54 20.47
CA ALA A 45 15.06 4.32 19.87
C ALA A 45 13.55 4.45 19.68
N ALA A 46 13.11 5.32 18.76
CA ALA A 46 11.76 5.22 18.23
C ALA A 46 11.64 3.83 17.56
N PRO A 47 10.60 3.04 17.85
CA PRO A 47 10.38 1.81 17.12
C PRO A 47 10.25 2.19 15.64
N ALA A 48 11.08 1.58 14.79
CA ALA A 48 10.83 1.60 13.36
C ALA A 48 9.46 0.93 13.17
N MET A 49 8.41 1.73 12.97
CA MET A 49 7.14 1.18 12.51
C MET A 49 7.44 0.54 11.17
N ALA A 50 7.38 -0.80 11.12
CA ALA A 50 7.39 -1.49 9.84
C ALA A 50 6.23 -0.92 9.04
N ASP A 51 6.54 -0.37 7.86
CA ASP A 51 5.51 0.13 6.96
C ASP A 51 4.56 -1.02 6.63
N GLY A 52 3.26 -0.76 6.68
CA GLY A 52 2.25 -1.80 6.46
C GLY A 52 2.46 -2.48 5.10
N GLN A 53 2.04 -3.74 4.96
CA GLN A 53 2.11 -4.38 3.64
C GLN A 53 1.27 -3.57 2.65
N LYS A 54 1.87 -3.19 1.51
CA LYS A 54 1.20 -2.43 0.46
C LYS A 54 0.17 -3.32 -0.26
N VAL A 55 -1.05 -2.83 -0.36
CA VAL A 55 -2.19 -3.55 -0.93
C VAL A 55 -2.94 -2.65 -1.90
N ILE A 56 -3.33 -3.22 -3.04
CA ILE A 56 -4.36 -2.67 -3.94
C ILE A 56 -5.53 -3.65 -3.91
N LEU A 57 -6.75 -3.15 -3.76
CA LEU A 57 -7.96 -3.96 -3.84
C LEU A 57 -8.55 -3.88 -5.25
N ASP A 58 -8.46 -4.95 -6.03
CA ASP A 58 -9.06 -5.07 -7.36
C ASP A 58 -10.33 -5.92 -7.30
N THR A 59 -11.48 -5.36 -7.69
CA THR A 59 -12.81 -5.90 -7.34
C THR A 59 -13.91 -5.46 -8.31
N ASP A 60 -14.95 -6.28 -8.48
CA ASP A 60 -16.24 -5.93 -9.10
C ASP A 60 -17.25 -5.43 -8.06
N PHE A 61 -16.94 -4.24 -7.51
CA PHE A 61 -17.38 -3.79 -6.20
C PHE A 61 -18.91 -3.73 -5.98
N SER A 62 -19.34 -4.34 -4.87
CA SER A 62 -20.66 -4.13 -4.28
C SER A 62 -20.59 -3.85 -2.77
N THR A 63 -21.27 -2.79 -2.29
CA THR A 63 -21.20 -2.38 -0.88
C THR A 63 -21.72 -3.45 0.09
N MET A 64 -22.79 -4.16 -0.26
CA MET A 64 -23.42 -5.17 0.60
C MET A 64 -22.93 -6.61 0.32
N GLY A 65 -21.99 -6.79 -0.59
CA GLY A 65 -21.43 -8.09 -0.96
C GLY A 65 -20.18 -8.47 -0.16
N ASP A 66 -19.40 -9.38 -0.72
CA ASP A 66 -18.08 -9.77 -0.21
C ASP A 66 -17.05 -8.64 -0.40
N ASP A 67 -17.15 -7.84 -1.47
CA ASP A 67 -16.24 -6.72 -1.73
C ASP A 67 -16.28 -5.67 -0.60
N GLY A 68 -17.48 -5.26 -0.20
CA GLY A 68 -17.68 -4.33 0.90
C GLY A 68 -17.15 -4.87 2.23
N GLN A 69 -17.31 -6.18 2.50
CA GLN A 69 -16.74 -6.82 3.69
C GLN A 69 -15.21 -6.80 3.67
N VAL A 70 -14.60 -7.12 2.52
CA VAL A 70 -13.14 -7.04 2.32
C VAL A 70 -12.65 -5.61 2.51
N LEU A 71 -13.36 -4.62 1.96
CA LEU A 71 -13.00 -3.21 2.12
C LEU A 71 -13.04 -2.78 3.58
N ILE A 72 -14.07 -3.16 4.35
CA ILE A 72 -14.16 -2.83 5.78
C ILE A 72 -12.98 -3.42 6.56
N MET A 73 -12.65 -4.69 6.30
CA MET A 73 -11.50 -5.34 6.94
C MET A 73 -10.17 -4.68 6.53
N ALA A 74 -10.01 -4.34 5.26
CA ALA A 74 -8.82 -3.65 4.75
C ALA A 74 -8.68 -2.25 5.37
N ALA A 75 -9.78 -1.49 5.47
CA ALA A 75 -9.80 -0.17 6.11
C ALA A 75 -9.40 -0.24 7.59
N GLN A 76 -9.88 -1.25 8.32
CA GLN A 76 -9.47 -1.47 9.72
C GLN A 76 -7.98 -1.80 9.84
N LEU A 77 -7.48 -2.71 9.01
CA LEU A 77 -6.05 -3.05 8.98
C LEU A 77 -5.17 -1.87 8.56
N HIS A 78 -5.68 -1.01 7.67
CA HIS A 78 -5.02 0.21 7.25
C HIS A 78 -4.93 1.23 8.39
N ALA A 79 -6.03 1.46 9.11
CA ALA A 79 -6.05 2.33 10.29
C ALA A 79 -5.11 1.82 11.40
N GLU A 80 -4.96 0.50 11.54
CA GLU A 80 -4.01 -0.15 12.45
C GLU A 80 -2.56 -0.17 11.93
N LYS A 81 -2.30 0.38 10.74
CA LYS A 81 -1.00 0.39 10.05
C LYS A 81 -0.41 -1.01 9.84
N LYS A 82 -1.27 -2.02 9.76
CA LYS A 82 -0.89 -3.40 9.40
C LYS A 82 -0.78 -3.57 7.90
N ILE A 83 -1.59 -2.81 7.15
CA ILE A 83 -1.48 -2.67 5.70
C ILE A 83 -1.42 -1.19 5.30
N ASP A 84 -0.87 -0.95 4.12
CA ASP A 84 -0.93 0.33 3.42
C ASP A 84 -1.85 0.15 2.22
N LEU A 85 -3.13 0.51 2.37
CA LEU A 85 -4.13 0.35 1.31
C LEU A 85 -3.96 1.51 0.33
N LEU A 86 -3.34 1.23 -0.81
CA LEU A 86 -2.94 2.25 -1.79
C LEU A 86 -4.11 2.75 -2.65
N GLY A 87 -5.19 1.97 -2.74
CA GLY A 87 -6.33 2.28 -3.58
C GLY A 87 -7.17 1.06 -3.91
N ILE A 88 -8.29 1.34 -4.56
CA ILE A 88 -9.27 0.37 -5.04
C ILE A 88 -9.37 0.51 -6.55
N THR A 89 -9.31 -0.59 -7.29
CA THR A 89 -9.64 -0.65 -8.71
C THR A 89 -10.95 -1.40 -8.91
N THR A 90 -11.81 -0.87 -9.78
CA THR A 90 -13.11 -1.46 -10.11
C THR A 90 -13.13 -2.01 -11.53
N VAL A 91 -13.78 -3.14 -11.74
CA VAL A 91 -14.00 -3.75 -13.07
C VAL A 91 -15.43 -4.26 -13.18
N THR A 92 -16.02 -4.21 -14.37
CA THR A 92 -17.37 -4.75 -14.60
C THR A 92 -17.47 -6.22 -14.15
N GLY A 93 -18.37 -6.50 -13.21
CA GLY A 93 -18.72 -7.87 -12.81
C GLY A 93 -20.17 -7.97 -12.34
N ASN A 94 -20.41 -7.76 -11.04
CA ASN A 94 -21.75 -7.68 -10.44
C ASN A 94 -22.66 -6.64 -11.13
N ASN A 95 -22.09 -5.50 -11.50
CA ASN A 95 -22.74 -4.39 -12.17
C ASN A 95 -21.82 -3.78 -13.24
N TRP A 96 -22.30 -2.78 -13.98
CA TRP A 96 -21.48 -2.10 -14.97
C TRP A 96 -20.44 -1.22 -14.28
N LEU A 97 -19.23 -1.15 -14.83
CA LEU A 97 -18.07 -0.42 -14.27
C LEU A 97 -18.43 0.90 -13.58
N LYS A 98 -19.23 1.75 -14.21
CA LYS A 98 -19.60 3.07 -13.65
C LYS A 98 -20.42 2.95 -12.37
N GLN A 99 -21.34 1.99 -12.31
CA GLN A 99 -22.14 1.74 -11.13
C GLN A 99 -21.27 1.22 -9.97
N GLU A 100 -20.38 0.26 -10.24
CA GLU A 100 -19.48 -0.30 -9.21
C GLU A 100 -18.45 0.74 -8.75
N THR A 101 -17.97 1.59 -9.66
CA THR A 101 -17.10 2.71 -9.32
C THR A 101 -17.82 3.71 -8.41
N ALA A 102 -19.08 4.04 -8.71
CA ALA A 102 -19.89 4.91 -7.87
C ALA A 102 -20.13 4.31 -6.47
N GLU A 103 -20.42 3.00 -6.41
CA GLU A 103 -20.54 2.26 -5.15
C GLU A 103 -19.25 2.31 -4.34
N ALA A 104 -18.10 2.03 -4.96
CA ALA A 104 -16.79 2.06 -4.30
C ALA A 104 -16.42 3.46 -3.80
N LEU A 105 -16.67 4.50 -4.60
CA LEU A 105 -16.48 5.90 -4.20
C LEU A 105 -17.32 6.23 -2.97
N ARG A 106 -18.60 5.85 -2.96
CA ARG A 106 -19.47 6.07 -1.80
C ARG A 106 -19.01 5.28 -0.59
N ALA A 107 -18.50 4.06 -0.77
CA ALA A 107 -18.02 3.22 0.31
C ALA A 107 -16.78 3.83 1.01
N VAL A 108 -15.80 4.34 0.26
CA VAL A 108 -14.63 5.00 0.86
C VAL A 108 -14.98 6.30 1.58
N GLU A 109 -15.98 7.05 1.08
CA GLU A 109 -16.54 8.22 1.78
C GLU A 109 -17.14 7.83 3.13
N ARG A 110 -17.99 6.79 3.15
CA ARG A 110 -18.66 6.31 4.38
C ARG A 110 -17.69 5.78 5.42
N LEU A 111 -16.60 5.16 4.99
CA LEU A 111 -15.55 4.65 5.87
C LEU A 111 -14.60 5.76 6.34
N GLY A 112 -14.71 6.98 5.80
CA GLY A 112 -13.86 8.10 6.17
C GLY A 112 -12.40 7.94 5.70
N ILE A 113 -12.17 7.20 4.62
CA ILE A 113 -10.83 6.92 4.08
C ILE A 113 -10.62 7.51 2.68
N ALA A 114 -11.59 8.30 2.16
CA ALA A 114 -11.53 8.85 0.81
C ALA A 114 -10.37 9.83 0.57
N ASP A 115 -9.82 10.43 1.63
CA ASP A 115 -8.67 11.35 1.54
C ASP A 115 -7.34 10.59 1.33
N ASP A 116 -7.27 9.32 1.76
CA ASP A 116 -6.07 8.48 1.73
C ASP A 116 -6.14 7.38 0.66
N VAL A 117 -7.35 6.86 0.39
CA VAL A 117 -7.60 5.70 -0.47
C VAL A 117 -8.44 6.10 -1.69
N GLY A 118 -7.76 6.23 -2.84
CA GLY A 118 -8.43 6.54 -4.11
C GLY A 118 -9.14 5.33 -4.73
N VAL A 119 -10.17 5.62 -5.54
CA VAL A 119 -10.89 4.63 -6.36
C VAL A 119 -10.62 4.91 -7.83
N TYR A 120 -10.28 3.87 -8.59
CA TYR A 120 -9.85 3.97 -9.98
C TYR A 120 -10.63 2.99 -10.87
N ALA A 121 -11.30 3.51 -11.89
CA ALA A 121 -12.00 2.68 -12.85
C ALA A 121 -11.02 1.88 -13.72
N GLY A 122 -11.22 0.57 -13.78
CA GLY A 122 -10.46 -0.38 -14.60
C GLY A 122 -11.15 -0.70 -15.92
N ALA A 123 -11.13 -1.97 -16.30
CA ALA A 123 -11.68 -2.44 -17.58
C ALA A 123 -13.21 -2.50 -17.55
N ASN A 124 -13.84 -1.91 -18.58
CA ASN A 124 -15.31 -1.95 -18.74
C ASN A 124 -15.81 -3.27 -19.31
N PHE A 125 -14.95 -4.01 -20.02
CA PHE A 125 -15.30 -5.26 -20.69
C PHE A 125 -14.22 -6.32 -20.44
N PRO A 126 -14.58 -7.62 -20.45
CA PRO A 126 -13.60 -8.70 -20.48
C PRO A 126 -12.69 -8.59 -21.72
N LEU A 127 -11.47 -9.11 -21.59
CA LEU A 127 -10.46 -9.01 -22.66
C LEU A 127 -10.78 -9.88 -23.90
N VAL A 128 -11.47 -11.00 -23.70
CA VAL A 128 -11.69 -12.02 -24.74
C VAL A 128 -13.17 -12.32 -24.94
N HIS A 129 -13.92 -12.51 -23.85
CA HIS A 129 -15.30 -12.96 -23.92
C HIS A 129 -16.27 -11.78 -23.92
N ASP A 130 -16.76 -11.41 -25.11
CA ASP A 130 -17.86 -10.47 -25.26
C ASP A 130 -19.21 -11.09 -24.85
N PRO A 131 -20.28 -10.29 -24.68
CA PRO A 131 -21.59 -10.81 -24.28
C PRO A 131 -22.16 -11.90 -25.21
N LYS A 132 -21.85 -11.87 -26.51
CA LYS A 132 -22.33 -12.89 -27.47
C LYS A 132 -21.57 -14.19 -27.31
N SER A 133 -20.26 -14.12 -27.10
CA SER A 133 -19.42 -15.29 -26.83
C SER A 133 -19.81 -15.96 -25.52
N PHE A 134 -20.15 -15.18 -24.49
CA PHE A 134 -20.65 -15.70 -23.22
C PHE A 134 -21.96 -16.50 -23.40
N GLU A 135 -22.94 -15.97 -24.13
CA GLU A 135 -24.18 -16.72 -24.41
C GLU A 135 -23.93 -18.00 -25.23
N SER A 136 -22.97 -17.95 -26.15
CA SER A 136 -22.56 -19.11 -26.93
C SER A 136 -21.94 -20.19 -26.04
N GLU A 137 -21.03 -19.80 -25.15
CA GLU A 137 -20.40 -20.69 -24.16
C GLU A 137 -21.41 -21.29 -23.18
N ARG A 138 -22.34 -20.47 -22.69
CA ARG A 138 -23.44 -20.92 -21.84
C ARG A 138 -24.27 -22.00 -22.53
N SER A 139 -24.58 -21.81 -23.82
CA SER A 139 -25.35 -22.79 -24.60
C SER A 139 -24.60 -24.11 -24.83
N LEU A 140 -23.27 -24.05 -24.94
CA LEU A 140 -22.41 -25.22 -25.19
C LEU A 140 -22.13 -26.02 -23.93
N PHE A 141 -21.87 -25.34 -22.81
CA PHE A 141 -21.33 -25.96 -21.59
C PHE A 141 -22.35 -26.06 -20.44
N GLY A 142 -23.51 -25.42 -20.54
CA GLY A 142 -24.56 -25.48 -19.52
C GLY A 142 -24.16 -24.87 -18.16
N PHE A 143 -23.11 -24.04 -18.14
CA PHE A 143 -22.61 -23.33 -16.97
C PHE A 143 -22.90 -21.82 -17.11
N GLY A 144 -23.14 -21.10 -16.00
CA GLY A 144 -23.19 -19.63 -15.99
C GLY A 144 -24.54 -18.97 -15.73
N GLU A 145 -25.64 -19.70 -15.51
CA GLU A 145 -26.94 -19.07 -15.22
C GLU A 145 -26.95 -18.29 -13.88
N SER A 146 -26.15 -18.72 -12.91
CA SER A 146 -26.01 -18.06 -11.60
C SER A 146 -24.93 -16.98 -11.55
N TRP A 147 -24.17 -16.79 -12.62
CA TRP A 147 -23.10 -15.78 -12.73
C TRP A 147 -23.39 -14.81 -13.88
N GLN A 148 -24.66 -14.47 -14.06
CA GLN A 148 -25.08 -13.45 -15.02
C GLN A 148 -24.53 -12.11 -14.56
N THR A 149 -23.32 -11.80 -15.03
CA THR A 149 -22.63 -10.53 -14.84
C THR A 149 -23.45 -9.38 -15.43
N ALA A 150 -23.00 -8.15 -15.25
CA ALA A 150 -23.63 -6.96 -15.83
C ALA A 150 -23.88 -7.04 -17.35
N LEU A 151 -23.09 -7.87 -18.06
CA LEU A 151 -23.11 -8.03 -19.51
C LEU A 151 -24.45 -8.51 -20.10
N HIS A 152 -25.35 -9.09 -19.28
CA HIS A 152 -26.66 -9.57 -19.75
C HIS A 152 -27.71 -8.47 -19.91
N ARG A 153 -27.43 -7.25 -19.44
CA ARG A 153 -28.32 -6.09 -19.58
C ARG A 153 -27.58 -4.93 -20.23
N PRO A 154 -28.27 -4.01 -20.90
CA PRO A 154 -27.62 -2.85 -21.50
C PRO A 154 -26.81 -2.06 -20.47
N GLN A 155 -25.64 -1.56 -20.88
CA GLN A 155 -24.86 -0.65 -20.04
C GLN A 155 -25.67 0.62 -19.75
N PRO A 156 -25.83 1.04 -18.48
CA PRO A 156 -26.53 2.26 -18.15
C PRO A 156 -25.78 3.47 -18.70
N THR A 157 -26.54 4.46 -19.14
CA THR A 157 -26.04 5.81 -19.39
C THR A 157 -25.75 6.52 -18.06
N GLU A 158 -25.02 7.63 -18.10
CA GLU A 158 -24.75 8.43 -16.89
C GLU A 158 -26.03 8.82 -16.14
N ASP A 159 -27.09 9.15 -16.88
CA ASP A 159 -28.39 9.53 -16.30
C ASP A 159 -29.16 8.36 -15.66
N ASN A 160 -28.70 7.13 -15.86
CA ASN A 160 -29.35 5.90 -15.41
C ASN A 160 -28.52 5.13 -14.39
N LEU A 161 -27.54 5.78 -13.74
CA LEU A 161 -26.86 5.20 -12.59
C LEU A 161 -27.78 5.27 -11.38
N GLU A 162 -27.86 4.17 -10.65
CA GLU A 162 -28.58 4.11 -9.37
C GLU A 162 -27.69 4.77 -8.32
N ALA A 163 -28.25 5.70 -7.55
CA ALA A 163 -27.51 6.28 -6.45
C ALA A 163 -27.12 5.15 -5.47
N PRO A 164 -25.84 5.05 -5.08
CA PRO A 164 -25.45 4.13 -4.04
C PRO A 164 -26.25 4.40 -2.77
N PHE A 165 -26.45 3.37 -1.97
CA PHE A 165 -27.16 3.53 -0.70
C PHE A 165 -26.55 4.71 0.12
N ASP A 166 -27.34 5.31 1.01
CA ASP A 166 -26.86 6.27 2.00
C ASP A 166 -26.34 5.58 3.26
#